data_AF-A0A183F9E8-F1
#
_entry.id   AF-A0A183F9E8-F1
#
_cell.length_a   1.000
_cell.length_b   1.000
_cell.length_c   1.000
_cell.angle_alpha   90.00
_cell.angle_beta   90.00
_cell.angle_gamma   90.00
#
_symmetry.space_group_name_H-M   'P 1'
#
loop_
_entity.id
_entity.type
_entity.pdbx_description
1 polymer ?
#
loop_
_entity_poly.entity_id
_entity_poly.type
_entity_poly.pdbx_seq_one_letter_code
_entity_poly.pdbx_strand_id
1 'polypeptide(L)'
;MEKQYWKLLDLPTQDGSEDSNEYVVRIIHLLEETSPCPPTGGIGALLSSTMMGRTVETRKEAENLYVQLYKLIRKYQGLRKIVKDLHDKYDASRLYPIIPRYPILKKMIKSVLRAPEFADICHEQTE
;
A
#
# COMPACT_ATOMS: atom_id res chain seq x y z
N MET A 1 -28.22 34.33 -3.09
CA MET A 1 -28.26 33.98 -4.53
C MET A 1 -26.82 33.70 -4.93
N GLU A 2 -26.44 32.43 -5.11
CA GLU A 2 -25.08 32.04 -5.46
C GLU A 2 -24.73 32.55 -6.86
N LYS A 3 -23.64 33.30 -6.98
CA LYS A 3 -23.14 33.74 -8.28
C LYS A 3 -22.57 32.52 -8.99
N GLN A 4 -23.16 32.16 -10.13
CA GLN A 4 -22.70 31.05 -10.97
C GLN A 4 -21.50 31.50 -11.80
N TYR A 5 -20.35 31.64 -11.15
CA TYR A 5 -19.11 32.14 -11.77
C TYR A 5 -18.70 31.36 -13.02
N TRP A 6 -19.06 30.08 -13.12
CA TRP A 6 -18.81 29.25 -14.29
C TRP A 6 -19.54 29.72 -15.56
N LYS A 7 -20.63 30.50 -15.43
CA LYS A 7 -21.32 31.11 -16.58
C LYS A 7 -20.60 32.34 -17.14
N LEU A 8 -19.61 32.86 -16.43
CA LEU A 8 -18.82 34.02 -16.83
C LEU A 8 -17.51 33.62 -17.51
N LEU A 9 -17.20 32.33 -17.57
CA LEU A 9 -16.03 31.80 -18.26
C LEU A 9 -16.42 31.47 -19.70
N ASP A 10 -15.75 32.09 -20.67
CA ASP A 10 -15.87 31.75 -22.09
C ASP A 10 -15.02 30.50 -22.38
N LEU A 11 -15.57 29.32 -22.10
CA LEU A 11 -14.93 28.04 -22.38
C LEU A 11 -15.23 27.59 -23.81
N PRO A 12 -14.20 27.18 -24.60
CA PRO A 12 -14.42 26.54 -25.89
C PRO A 12 -15.25 25.27 -25.74
N THR A 13 -16.17 25.01 -26.67
CA THR A 13 -16.96 23.78 -26.67
C THR A 13 -16.12 22.56 -27.08
N GLN A 14 -16.41 21.40 -26.50
CA GLN A 14 -15.79 20.12 -26.89
C GLN A 14 -16.12 19.80 -28.36
N ASP A 15 -15.11 19.42 -29.13
CA ASP A 15 -15.32 18.94 -30.51
C ASP A 15 -15.88 17.51 -30.50
N GLY A 16 -16.72 17.17 -31.48
CA GLY A 16 -17.38 15.86 -31.54
C GLY A 16 -16.43 14.68 -31.73
N SER A 17 -15.20 14.92 -32.20
CA SER A 17 -14.14 13.92 -32.34
C SER A 17 -13.11 13.91 -31.20
N GLU A 18 -13.21 14.82 -30.23
CA GLU A 18 -12.24 14.98 -29.14
C GLU A 18 -12.59 14.09 -27.95
N ASP A 19 -11.61 13.36 -27.41
CA ASP A 19 -11.81 12.56 -26.19
C ASP A 19 -12.08 13.46 -24.98
N SER A 20 -12.95 13.01 -24.07
CA SER A 20 -13.32 13.81 -22.89
C SER A 20 -12.12 14.17 -22.00
N ASN A 21 -11.11 13.30 -21.87
CA ASN A 21 -9.93 13.62 -21.07
C ASN A 21 -9.04 14.64 -21.78
N GLU A 22 -8.93 14.55 -23.10
CA GLU A 22 -8.17 15.48 -23.93
C GLU A 22 -8.79 16.89 -23.87
N TYR A 23 -10.12 16.97 -23.94
CA TYR A 23 -10.87 18.19 -23.72
C TYR A 23 -10.61 18.80 -22.33
N VAL A 24 -10.68 17.99 -21.27
CA VAL A 24 -10.43 18.47 -19.90
C VAL A 24 -9.01 19.00 -19.74
N VAL A 25 -8.00 18.31 -20.28
CA VAL A 25 -6.60 18.76 -20.24
C VAL A 25 -6.41 20.07 -20.99
N ARG A 26 -7.04 20.21 -22.17
CA ARG A 26 -6.99 21.45 -22.97
C ARG A 26 -7.64 22.63 -22.24
N ILE A 27 -8.78 22.41 -21.60
CA ILE A 27 -9.45 23.44 -20.80
C ILE A 27 -8.61 23.82 -19.57
N ILE A 28 -7.98 22.86 -18.89
CA ILE A 28 -7.06 23.13 -17.77
C ILE A 28 -5.92 24.03 -18.25
N HIS A 29 -5.27 23.67 -19.36
CA HIS A 29 -4.17 24.46 -19.91
C HIS A 29 -4.60 25.87 -20.29
N LEU A 30 -5.77 26.02 -20.94
CA LEU A 30 -6.31 27.32 -21.32
C LEU A 30 -6.61 28.20 -20.09
N LEU A 31 -7.13 27.61 -19.01
CA LEU A 31 -7.39 28.33 -17.75
C LEU A 31 -6.08 28.73 -17.05
N GLU A 32 -5.03 27.92 -17.17
CA GLU A 32 -3.69 28.24 -16.68
C GLU A 32 -3.03 29.38 -17.48
N GLU A 33 -3.23 29.42 -18.80
CA GLU A 33 -2.69 30.47 -19.69
C GLU A 33 -3.44 31.81 -19.55
N THR A 34 -4.75 31.77 -19.32
CA THR A 34 -5.61 32.97 -19.21
C THR A 34 -5.70 33.51 -17.79
N SER A 35 -5.24 32.76 -16.79
CA SER A 35 -5.06 33.27 -15.44
C SER A 35 -3.86 34.22 -15.41
N PRO A 36 -4.02 35.52 -15.11
CA PRO A 36 -2.88 36.37 -14.86
C PRO A 36 -2.10 35.75 -13.70
N CYS A 37 -0.87 35.32 -13.96
CA CYS A 37 0.07 34.87 -12.95
C CYS A 37 0.11 35.91 -11.83
N PRO A 38 -0.33 35.61 -10.59
CA PRO A 38 0.11 36.40 -9.47
C PRO A 38 1.57 36.00 -9.23
N PRO A 39 2.51 36.94 -9.22
CA PRO A 39 3.85 36.64 -8.74
C PRO A 39 3.72 36.11 -7.30
N THR A 40 4.26 34.92 -7.09
CA THR A 40 5.22 34.64 -6.04
C THR A 40 5.03 35.45 -4.75
N GLY A 41 4.20 34.97 -3.84
CA GLY A 41 4.18 35.45 -2.46
C GLY A 41 2.79 35.68 -1.91
N GLY A 42 2.55 35.14 -0.71
CA GLY A 42 1.30 35.29 0.02
C GLY A 42 0.67 33.95 0.40
N ILE A 43 -0.47 34.04 1.10
CA ILE A 43 -1.14 32.89 1.73
C ILE A 43 -1.48 31.80 0.70
N GLY A 44 -1.82 32.15 -0.55
CA GLY A 44 -2.12 31.16 -1.60
C GLY A 44 -0.94 30.27 -2.00
N ALA A 45 0.27 30.81 -2.09
CA ALA A 45 1.49 30.04 -2.37
C ALA A 45 1.88 29.13 -1.19
N LEU A 46 1.65 29.62 0.04
CA LEU A 46 1.83 28.83 1.26
C LEU A 46 0.81 27.70 1.35
N LEU A 47 -0.46 27.96 1.05
CA LEU A 47 -1.52 26.94 1.03
C LEU A 47 -1.27 25.90 -0.05
N SER A 48 -0.89 26.31 -1.27
CA SER A 48 -0.53 25.38 -2.35
C SER A 48 0.68 24.53 -1.96
N SER A 49 1.78 25.14 -1.48
CA SER A 49 2.95 24.40 -0.98
C SER A 49 2.61 23.46 0.18
N THR A 50 1.72 23.86 1.09
CA THR A 50 1.27 23.02 2.22
C THR A 50 0.39 21.87 1.74
N MET A 51 -0.51 22.10 0.77
CA MET A 51 -1.35 21.05 0.17
C MET A 51 -0.52 20.06 -0.65
N MET A 52 0.45 20.55 -1.43
CA MET A 52 1.37 19.70 -2.19
C MET A 52 2.26 18.89 -1.24
N GLY A 53 2.81 19.52 -0.20
CA GLY A 53 3.62 18.87 0.84
C GLY A 53 2.85 17.77 1.57
N ARG A 54 1.62 18.07 2.02
CA ARG A 54 0.72 17.05 2.59
C ARG A 54 0.43 15.92 1.62
N THR A 55 0.16 16.22 0.35
CA THR A 55 -0.10 15.18 -0.67
C THR A 55 1.11 14.26 -0.87
N VAL A 56 2.32 14.83 -0.89
CA VAL A 56 3.57 14.06 -1.01
C VAL A 56 3.84 13.23 0.24
N GLU A 57 3.61 13.78 1.43
CA GLU A 57 3.72 13.08 2.70
C GLU A 57 2.72 11.92 2.79
N THR A 58 1.44 12.16 2.50
CA THR A 58 0.41 11.13 2.46
C THR A 58 0.74 10.03 1.45
N ARG A 59 1.32 10.38 0.30
CA ARG A 59 1.77 9.38 -0.68
C ARG A 59 2.93 8.53 -0.16
N LYS A 60 3.91 9.14 0.49
CA LYS A 60 5.03 8.40 1.12
C LYS A 60 4.55 7.48 2.23
N GLU A 61 3.59 7.94 3.04
CA GLU A 61 2.95 7.12 4.07
C GLU A 61 2.21 5.93 3.46
N ALA A 62 1.46 6.15 2.38
CA ALA A 62 0.78 5.08 1.65
C ALA A 62 1.76 4.05 1.07
N GLU A 63 2.87 4.50 0.46
CA GLU A 63 3.93 3.62 -0.05
C GLU A 63 4.59 2.82 1.09
N ASN A 64 4.89 3.47 2.22
CA ASN A 64 5.45 2.81 3.40
C ASN A 64 4.50 1.76 3.98
N LEU A 65 3.21 2.09 4.11
CA LEU A 65 2.17 1.16 4.55
C LEU A 65 2.05 -0.04 3.60
N TYR A 66 2.16 0.18 2.29
CA TYR A 66 2.12 -0.90 1.31
C TYR A 66 3.30 -1.87 1.48
N VAL A 67 4.52 -1.33 1.70
CA VAL A 67 5.72 -2.14 1.97
C VAL A 67 5.57 -2.94 3.26
N GLN A 68 5.06 -2.31 4.32
CA GLN A 68 4.81 -2.99 5.60
C GLN A 68 3.78 -4.10 5.47
N LEU A 69 2.66 -3.83 4.78
CA LEU A 69 1.62 -4.82 4.52
C LEU A 69 2.17 -6.01 3.73
N TYR A 70 2.96 -5.76 2.69
CA TYR A 70 3.59 -6.81 1.90
C TYR A 70 4.53 -7.70 2.73
N LYS A 71 5.37 -7.09 3.58
CA LYS A 71 6.25 -7.82 4.52
C LYS A 71 5.42 -8.67 5.48
N LEU A 72 4.33 -8.13 6.03
CA LEU A 72 3.45 -8.84 6.95
C LEU A 72 2.76 -10.04 6.28
N ILE A 73 2.25 -9.86 5.06
CA ILE A 73 1.64 -10.93 4.26
C ILE A 73 2.64 -12.06 4.03
N ARG A 74 3.89 -11.74 3.67
CA ARG A 74 4.96 -12.73 3.47
C ARG A 74 5.24 -13.53 4.73
N LYS A 75 5.38 -12.87 5.89
CA LYS A 75 5.57 -13.52 7.20
C LYS A 75 4.40 -14.44 7.54
N TYR A 76 3.17 -13.95 7.38
CA TYR A 76 1.95 -14.73 7.62
C TYR A 76 1.90 -15.98 6.74
N GLN A 77 2.20 -15.86 5.44
CA GLN A 77 2.22 -16.99 4.52
C GLN A 77 3.28 -18.04 4.91
N GLY A 78 4.48 -17.59 5.31
CA GLY A 78 5.53 -18.47 5.82
C GLY A 78 5.07 -19.24 7.07
N LEU A 79 4.54 -18.53 8.06
CA LEU A 79 4.05 -19.14 9.30
C LEU A 79 2.89 -20.12 9.05
N ARG A 80 1.94 -19.73 8.19
CA ARG A 80 0.81 -20.59 7.80
C ARG A 80 1.30 -21.90 7.17
N LYS A 81 2.33 -21.83 6.33
CA LYS A 81 2.94 -23.02 5.72
C LYS A 81 3.59 -23.91 6.79
N ILE A 82 4.36 -23.33 7.71
CA ILE A 82 4.99 -24.09 8.81
C ILE A 82 3.94 -24.81 9.67
N VAL A 83 2.86 -24.12 10.04
CA VAL A 83 1.77 -24.69 10.83
C VAL A 83 1.07 -25.83 10.08
N LYS A 84 0.79 -25.65 8.78
CA LYS A 84 0.19 -26.69 7.94
C LYS A 84 1.10 -27.92 7.85
N ASP A 85 2.37 -27.72 7.51
CA ASP A 85 3.34 -28.81 7.41
C ASP A 85 3.52 -29.55 8.74
N LEU A 86 3.53 -28.82 9.86
CA LEU A 86 3.60 -29.40 11.20
C LEU A 86 2.37 -30.25 11.50
N HIS A 87 1.18 -29.73 11.21
CA HIS A 87 -0.08 -30.43 11.38
C HIS A 87 -0.12 -31.73 10.57
N ASP A 88 0.19 -31.66 9.27
CA ASP A 88 0.12 -32.81 8.37
C ASP A 88 1.14 -33.90 8.77
N LYS A 89 2.36 -33.49 9.14
CA LYS A 89 3.39 -34.40 9.67
C LYS A 89 2.98 -35.00 11.02
N TYR A 90 2.40 -34.19 11.90
CA TYR A 90 1.92 -34.66 13.20
C TYR A 90 0.82 -35.71 13.03
N ASP A 91 -0.15 -35.46 12.16
CA ASP A 91 -1.25 -36.39 11.90
C ASP A 91 -0.73 -37.71 11.31
N ALA A 92 0.16 -37.65 10.31
CA ALA A 92 0.84 -38.82 9.77
C ALA A 92 1.63 -39.61 10.84
N SER A 93 2.21 -38.92 11.84
CA SER A 93 2.95 -39.58 12.92
C SER A 93 2.08 -40.42 13.85
N ARG A 94 0.75 -40.21 13.87
CA ARG A 94 -0.18 -40.93 14.74
C ARG A 94 -0.27 -42.41 14.41
N LEU A 95 0.17 -42.82 13.22
CA LEU A 95 0.29 -44.21 12.80
C LEU A 95 1.35 -44.99 13.61
N TYR A 96 2.29 -44.29 14.27
CA TYR A 96 3.38 -44.91 15.00
C TYR A 96 3.10 -44.97 16.52
N PRO A 97 3.46 -46.09 17.21
CA PRO A 97 3.47 -46.16 18.67
C PRO A 97 4.39 -45.11 19.32
N ILE A 98 4.18 -44.80 20.60
CA ILE A 98 4.84 -43.66 21.27
C ILE A 98 6.38 -43.67 21.20
N ILE A 99 7.00 -44.85 21.32
CA ILE A 99 8.46 -45.00 21.34
C ILE A 99 9.10 -44.60 20.00
N PRO A 100 8.76 -45.20 18.84
CA PRO A 100 9.28 -44.75 17.54
C PRO A 100 8.75 -43.39 17.10
N ARG A 101 7.62 -42.93 17.66
CA ARG A 101 7.03 -41.62 17.36
C ARG A 101 7.80 -40.47 18.01
N TYR A 102 8.42 -40.67 19.17
CA TYR A 102 9.18 -39.64 19.87
C TYR A 102 10.27 -38.95 19.02
N PRO A 103 11.20 -39.65 18.35
CA PRO A 103 12.23 -38.99 17.55
C PRO A 103 11.63 -38.19 16.38
N ILE A 104 10.51 -38.64 15.83
CA ILE A 104 9.77 -37.97 14.76
C ILE A 104 9.19 -36.63 15.29
N LEU A 105 8.50 -36.66 16.43
CA LEU A 105 7.96 -35.45 17.08
C LEU A 105 9.07 -34.47 17.46
N LYS A 106 10.16 -34.97 18.05
CA LYS A 106 11.33 -34.16 18.40
C LYS A 106 11.93 -33.47 17.18
N LYS A 107 11.99 -34.15 16.03
CA LYS A 107 12.45 -33.58 14.76
C LYS A 107 11.52 -32.48 14.26
N MET A 108 10.20 -32.66 14.35
CA MET A 108 9.22 -31.63 13.96
C MET A 108 9.39 -30.35 14.77
N ILE A 109 9.44 -30.47 16.11
CA ILE A 109 9.66 -29.32 17.01
C ILE A 109 10.95 -28.59 16.63
N LYS A 110 12.05 -29.35 16.48
CA LYS A 110 13.35 -28.82 16.07
C LYS A 110 13.33 -28.14 14.69
N SER A 111 12.51 -28.61 13.77
CA SER A 111 12.37 -28.05 12.43
C SER A 111 11.62 -26.72 12.46
N VAL A 112 10.54 -26.63 13.24
CA VAL A 112 9.76 -25.40 13.41
C VAL A 112 10.61 -24.31 14.06
N LEU A 113 11.32 -24.64 15.13
CA LEU A 113 12.20 -23.70 15.84
C LEU A 113 13.39 -23.20 14.99
N ARG A 114 13.75 -23.91 13.91
CA ARG A 114 14.83 -23.52 12.99
C ARG A 114 14.33 -22.91 11.69
N ALA A 115 13.02 -22.85 11.48
CA ALA A 115 12.48 -22.28 10.26
C ALA A 115 12.78 -20.77 10.25
N PRO A 116 13.41 -20.24 9.19
CA PRO A 116 13.82 -18.83 9.16
C PRO A 116 12.61 -17.91 9.32
N GLU A 117 11.48 -18.24 8.68
CA GLU A 117 10.25 -17.45 8.77
C GLU A 117 9.65 -17.43 10.18
N PHE A 118 9.94 -18.43 11.01
CA PHE A 118 9.54 -18.47 12.43
C PHE A 118 10.56 -17.75 13.32
N ALA A 119 11.85 -17.98 13.09
CA ALA A 119 12.93 -17.34 13.84
C ALA A 119 12.92 -15.81 13.70
N ASP A 120 12.72 -15.30 12.48
CA ASP A 120 12.65 -13.87 12.19
C ASP A 120 11.53 -13.18 12.99
N ILE A 121 10.37 -13.84 13.12
CA ILE A 121 9.23 -13.30 13.89
C ILE A 121 9.54 -13.29 15.40
N CYS A 122 10.20 -14.32 15.91
CA CYS A 122 10.58 -14.36 17.33
C CYS A 122 11.63 -13.30 17.69
N HIS A 123 12.57 -13.01 16.78
CA HIS A 123 13.61 -12.01 17.00
C HIS A 123 13.06 -10.58 16.94
N GLU A 124 12.09 -10.29 16.07
CA GLU A 124 11.45 -8.97 15.99
C GLU A 124 10.60 -8.57 17.20
N GLN A 125 10.11 -9.51 18.01
CA GLN A 125 9.34 -9.19 19.23
C GLN A 125 10.22 -8.89 20.46
N THR A 126 11.54 -9.06 20.34
CA THR A 126 12.48 -8.91 21.46
C THR A 126 13.20 -7.55 21.44
N GLU A 127 13.07 -6.78 20.36
CA GLU A 127 13.51 -5.38 20.24
C GLU A 127 12.33 -4.41 20.45
#